data_AF-A0A2V8XSG9-F1
#
_entry.id   AF-A0A2V8XSG9-F1
#
_cell.length_a   1.000
_cell.length_b   1.000
_cell.length_c   1.000
_cell.angle_alpha   90.00
_cell.angle_beta   90.00
_cell.angle_gamma   90.00
#
_symmetry.space_group_name_H-M   'P 1'
#
loop_
_entity.id
_entity.type
_entity.pdbx_description
1 polymer ?
#
loop_
_entity_poly.entity_id
_entity_poly.type
_entity_poly.pdbx_seq_one_letter_code
_entity_poly.pdbx_strand_id
1 'polypeptide(L)'
;MNHAGALLDTGPLVALLSRTDANHERAKTLFRSYAPPFRTCEAVLVETSHLLSKDDPAGPADIVRLGAAGLFEVVLRVNEHWAAIERTLRKYVDLPAALADACLIRCAEIHDEPRILTFDEDFQVYRWSGRKRFEMLH
;
A
#
# COMPACT_ATOMS: atom_id res chain seq x y z
N MET A 1 17.19 6.15 12.24
CA MET A 1 17.07 4.68 12.19
C MET A 1 15.78 4.39 11.47
N ASN A 2 15.79 3.57 10.40
CA ASN A 2 14.55 3.21 9.71
C ASN A 2 13.79 2.22 10.58
N HIS A 3 12.68 2.67 11.18
CA HIS A 3 11.80 1.79 11.95
C HIS A 3 10.99 0.92 10.98
N ALA A 4 10.93 -0.39 11.23
CA ALA A 4 10.08 -1.32 10.50
C ALA A 4 8.60 -0.90 10.55
N GLY A 5 7.80 -1.35 9.59
CA GLY A 5 6.35 -1.23 9.65
C GLY A 5 5.71 -0.10 8.84
N ALA A 6 6.45 0.61 7.96
CA ALA A 6 5.85 1.58 7.04
C ALA A 6 4.78 0.92 6.15
N LEU A 7 3.76 1.69 5.77
CA LEU A 7 2.69 1.22 4.90
C LEU A 7 3.21 0.99 3.48
N LEU A 8 2.71 -0.05 2.82
CA LEU A 8 3.03 -0.39 1.44
C LEU A 8 1.76 -0.42 0.58
N ASP A 9 1.78 0.41 -0.44
CA ASP A 9 0.74 0.58 -1.44
C ASP A 9 0.97 -0.26 -2.72
N THR A 10 -0.05 -0.35 -3.56
CA THR A 10 -0.08 -1.09 -4.82
C THR A 10 1.02 -0.66 -5.77
N GLY A 11 1.16 0.66 -6.02
CA GLY A 11 2.07 1.20 -7.03
C GLY A 11 3.52 0.71 -6.90
N PRO A 12 4.18 0.93 -5.75
CA PRO A 12 5.54 0.43 -5.53
C PRO A 12 5.68 -1.09 -5.57
N LEU A 13 4.67 -1.84 -5.11
CA LEU A 13 4.72 -3.30 -5.14
C LEU A 13 4.61 -3.86 -6.57
N VAL A 14 3.71 -3.30 -7.39
CA VAL A 14 3.63 -3.61 -8.83
C VAL A 14 4.94 -3.26 -9.51
N ALA A 15 5.46 -2.05 -9.29
CA ALA A 15 6.70 -1.61 -9.93
C ALA A 15 7.91 -2.45 -9.50
N LEU A 16 7.95 -2.95 -8.27
CA LEU A 16 9.02 -3.87 -7.83
C LEU A 16 8.98 -5.20 -8.59
N LEU A 17 7.78 -5.72 -8.87
CA LEU A 17 7.58 -7.04 -9.48
C LEU A 17 7.60 -7.00 -11.02
N SER A 18 7.05 -5.96 -11.63
CA SER A 18 7.02 -5.78 -13.07
C SER A 18 8.32 -5.14 -13.57
N ARG A 19 9.14 -5.92 -14.27
CA ARG A 19 10.44 -5.46 -14.82
C ARG A 19 10.28 -4.44 -15.95
N THR A 20 9.08 -4.35 -16.53
CA THR A 20 8.73 -3.42 -17.61
C THR A 20 8.06 -2.15 -17.09
N ASP A 21 7.76 -2.07 -15.79
CA ASP A 21 7.20 -0.86 -15.18
C ASP A 21 8.20 0.29 -15.25
N ALA A 22 7.73 1.48 -15.65
CA ALA A 22 8.57 2.67 -15.78
C ALA A 22 9.21 3.09 -14.43
N ASN A 23 8.59 2.72 -13.31
CA ASN A 23 9.08 2.99 -11.96
C ASN A 23 9.92 1.84 -11.38
N HIS A 24 10.25 0.78 -12.13
CA HIS A 24 10.92 -0.40 -11.59
C HIS A 24 12.23 -0.10 -10.83
N GLU A 25 13.10 0.74 -11.39
CA GLU A 25 14.36 1.11 -10.73
C GLU A 25 14.14 2.02 -9.51
N ARG A 26 13.11 2.88 -9.55
CA ARG A 26 12.69 3.69 -8.41
C ARG A 26 12.20 2.78 -7.28
N ALA A 27 11.36 1.78 -7.59
CA ALA A 27 10.87 0.81 -6.63
C ALA A 27 12.04 0.02 -6.00
N LYS A 28 12.97 -0.51 -6.79
CA LYS A 28 14.15 -1.21 -6.25
C LYS A 28 14.96 -0.35 -5.29
N THR A 29 15.13 0.94 -5.60
CA THR A 29 15.84 1.88 -4.72
C THR A 29 15.05 2.08 -3.43
N LEU A 30 13.75 2.32 -3.53
CA LEU A 30 12.85 2.50 -2.39
C LEU A 30 12.88 1.29 -1.44
N PHE A 31 12.73 0.08 -1.96
CA PHE A 31 12.75 -1.16 -1.17
C PHE A 31 14.14 -1.50 -0.59
N ARG A 32 15.23 -0.92 -1.10
CA ARG A 32 16.56 -1.02 -0.49
C ARG A 32 16.78 0.02 0.60
N SER A 33 16.12 1.17 0.49
CA SER A 33 16.23 2.27 1.45
C SER A 33 15.50 1.96 2.75
N TYR A 34 14.37 1.24 2.71
CA TYR A 34 13.52 0.98 3.89
C TYR A 34 13.49 -0.50 4.28
N ALA A 35 13.45 -0.76 5.58
CA ALA A 35 13.56 -2.11 6.12
C ALA A 35 12.18 -2.80 6.24
N PRO A 36 12.04 -4.06 5.78
CA PRO A 36 10.85 -4.87 6.02
C PRO A 36 10.73 -5.34 7.50
N PRO A 37 9.57 -5.87 7.92
CA PRO A 37 8.35 -5.99 7.13
C PRO A 37 7.65 -4.64 6.94
N PHE A 38 7.13 -4.41 5.73
CA PHE A 38 6.14 -3.36 5.48
C PHE A 38 4.76 -3.80 5.95
N ARG A 39 3.83 -2.86 6.11
CA ARG A 39 2.43 -3.14 6.47
C ARG A 39 1.54 -2.89 5.27
N THR A 40 0.67 -3.83 4.94
CA THR A 40 -0.27 -3.68 3.84
C THR A 40 -1.63 -4.30 4.19
N CYS A 41 -2.55 -4.35 3.24
CA CYS A 41 -3.87 -4.93 3.40
C CYS A 41 -4.25 -5.83 2.21
N GLU A 42 -5.25 -6.70 2.37
CA GLU A 42 -5.70 -7.62 1.33
C GLU A 42 -6.15 -6.88 0.05
N ALA A 43 -6.73 -5.69 0.18
CA ALA A 43 -7.17 -4.88 -0.95
C ALA A 43 -6.00 -4.46 -1.86
N VAL A 44 -4.85 -4.05 -1.28
CA VAL A 44 -3.62 -3.77 -2.02
C VAL A 44 -3.11 -5.02 -2.74
N LEU A 45 -3.15 -6.17 -2.07
CA LEU A 45 -2.71 -7.43 -2.68
C LEU A 45 -3.58 -7.84 -3.87
N VAL A 46 -4.91 -7.68 -3.76
CA VAL A 46 -5.86 -7.95 -4.84
C VAL A 46 -5.63 -7.01 -6.02
N GLU A 47 -5.46 -5.72 -5.77
CA GLU A 47 -5.21 -4.75 -6.84
C GLU A 47 -3.87 -5.00 -7.53
N THR A 48 -2.80 -5.22 -6.75
CA THR A 48 -1.48 -5.60 -7.26
C THR A 48 -1.57 -6.87 -8.12
N SER A 49 -2.27 -7.89 -7.63
CA SER A 49 -2.50 -9.15 -8.36
C SER A 49 -3.20 -8.91 -9.69
N HIS A 50 -4.25 -8.09 -9.69
CA HIS A 50 -4.98 -7.75 -10.91
C HIS A 50 -4.09 -7.03 -11.91
N LEU A 51 -3.30 -6.05 -11.47
CA LEU A 51 -2.42 -5.27 -12.34
C LEU A 51 -1.30 -6.13 -12.94
N LEU A 52 -0.62 -6.94 -12.14
CA LEU A 52 0.44 -7.84 -12.64
C LEU A 52 -0.10 -8.87 -13.64
N SER A 53 -1.31 -9.39 -13.41
CA SER A 53 -1.91 -10.41 -14.28
C SER A 53 -2.18 -9.93 -15.71
N LYS A 54 -2.17 -8.61 -15.96
CA LYS A 54 -2.36 -8.02 -17.29
C LYS A 54 -1.17 -8.29 -18.21
N ASP A 55 0.05 -8.31 -17.65
CA ASP A 55 1.29 -8.51 -18.41
C ASP A 55 1.87 -9.93 -18.20
N ASP A 56 1.70 -10.49 -16.99
CA ASP A 56 2.12 -11.85 -16.65
C ASP A 56 1.03 -12.58 -15.85
N PRO A 57 0.30 -13.53 -16.46
CA PRO A 57 -0.73 -14.32 -15.77
C PRO A 57 -0.24 -15.06 -14.52
N ALA A 58 1.08 -15.34 -14.41
CA ALA A 58 1.67 -15.97 -13.23
C ALA A 58 2.11 -14.97 -12.14
N GLY A 59 2.13 -13.67 -12.44
CA GLY A 59 2.56 -12.59 -11.53
C GLY A 59 1.94 -12.61 -10.13
N PRO A 60 0.65 -12.97 -9.93
CA PRO A 60 0.07 -13.11 -8.59
C PRO A 60 0.83 -14.07 -7.66
N ALA A 61 1.48 -15.11 -8.20
CA ALA A 61 2.25 -16.05 -7.40
C ALA A 61 3.47 -15.39 -6.73
N ASP A 62 4.06 -14.37 -7.36
CA ASP A 62 5.19 -13.64 -6.79
C ASP A 62 4.80 -12.80 -5.58
N ILE A 63 3.57 -12.27 -5.53
CA ILE A 63 3.05 -11.56 -4.35
C ILE A 63 3.04 -12.50 -3.15
N VAL A 64 2.50 -13.71 -3.32
CA VAL A 64 2.44 -14.74 -2.26
C VAL A 64 3.86 -15.12 -1.82
N ARG A 65 4.78 -15.31 -2.77
CA ARG A 65 6.19 -15.61 -2.47
C ARG A 65 6.86 -14.51 -1.65
N LEU A 66 6.63 -13.23 -1.99
CA LEU A 66 7.20 -12.10 -1.24
C LEU A 66 6.60 -11.96 0.16
N GLY A 67 5.30 -12.16 0.31
CA GLY A 67 4.64 -12.21 1.62
C GLY A 67 5.18 -13.33 2.49
N ALA A 68 5.31 -14.55 1.95
CA ALA A 68 5.90 -15.69 2.65
C ALA A 68 7.38 -15.47 3.03
N ALA A 69 8.12 -14.68 2.26
CA ALA A 69 9.49 -14.28 2.56
C ALA A 69 9.59 -13.12 3.58
N GLY A 70 8.46 -12.60 4.08
CA GLY A 70 8.42 -11.55 5.10
C GLY A 70 8.66 -10.14 4.58
N LEU A 71 8.46 -9.88 3.28
CA LEU A 71 8.57 -8.53 2.75
C LEU A 71 7.55 -7.59 3.39
N PHE A 72 6.32 -8.07 3.57
CA PHE A 72 5.22 -7.33 4.17
C PHE A 72 4.33 -8.24 5.01
N GLU A 73 3.57 -7.61 5.91
CA GLU A 73 2.51 -8.23 6.70
C GLU A 73 1.16 -7.65 6.30
N VAL A 74 0.14 -8.50 6.22
CA VAL A 74 -1.26 -8.07 6.05
C VAL A 74 -1.81 -7.75 7.43
N VAL A 75 -2.03 -6.46 7.70
CA VAL A 75 -2.33 -5.98 9.06
C VAL A 75 -3.75 -5.45 9.25
N LEU A 76 -4.62 -5.66 8.26
CA LEU A 76 -6.00 -5.19 8.28
C LEU A 76 -6.96 -6.32 7.92
N ARG A 77 -7.98 -6.50 8.76
CA ARG A 77 -9.18 -7.29 8.43
C ARG A 77 -10.32 -6.33 8.17
N VAL A 78 -10.73 -6.21 6.91
CA VAL A 78 -11.73 -5.21 6.47
C VAL A 78 -13.04 -5.36 7.24
N ASN A 79 -13.44 -6.59 7.56
CA ASN A 79 -14.68 -6.88 8.27
C ASN A 79 -14.73 -6.34 9.71
N GLU A 80 -13.61 -5.96 10.29
CA GLU A 80 -13.51 -5.35 11.62
C GLU A 80 -13.59 -3.82 11.56
N HIS A 81 -13.66 -3.22 10.36
CA HIS A 81 -13.52 -1.78 10.15
C HIS A 81 -14.50 -1.17 9.13
N TRP A 82 -15.60 -1.85 8.79
CA TRP A 82 -16.58 -1.40 7.78
C TRP A 82 -16.98 0.07 7.89
N ALA A 83 -17.44 0.51 9.07
CA ALA A 83 -17.94 1.88 9.25
C ALA A 83 -16.83 2.95 9.11
N ALA A 84 -15.58 2.62 9.44
CA ALA A 84 -14.47 3.54 9.26
C ALA A 84 -14.07 3.64 7.78
N ILE A 85 -13.97 2.50 7.10
CA ILE A 85 -13.63 2.43 5.67
C ILE A 85 -14.71 3.10 4.83
N GLU A 86 -16.00 2.82 5.08
CA GLU A 86 -17.11 3.48 4.39
C GLU A 86 -17.05 5.01 4.55
N ARG A 87 -16.80 5.49 5.77
CA ARG A 87 -16.67 6.93 6.04
C ARG A 87 -15.54 7.56 5.24
N THR A 88 -14.38 6.88 5.16
CA THR A 88 -13.23 7.34 4.38
C THR A 88 -13.57 7.43 2.90
N LEU A 89 -14.18 6.39 2.33
CA LEU A 89 -14.60 6.38 0.92
C LEU A 89 -15.59 7.51 0.62
N ARG A 90 -16.59 7.74 1.50
CA ARG A 90 -17.54 8.85 1.34
C ARG A 90 -16.89 10.23 1.47
N LYS A 91 -15.91 10.36 2.37
CA LYS A 91 -15.20 11.63 2.61
C LYS A 91 -14.37 12.06 1.41
N TYR A 92 -13.78 11.10 0.70
CA TYR A 92 -12.88 11.34 -0.42
C TYR A 92 -13.52 11.00 -1.77
N VAL A 93 -14.84 11.09 -1.90
CA VAL A 93 -15.56 10.74 -3.13
C VAL A 93 -15.12 11.54 -4.37
N ASP A 94 -14.61 12.76 -4.17
CA ASP A 94 -14.10 13.62 -5.23
C ASP A 94 -12.68 13.23 -5.69
N LEU A 95 -12.00 12.35 -4.93
CA LEU A 95 -10.79 11.66 -5.35
C LEU A 95 -11.19 10.23 -5.75
N PRO A 96 -10.54 9.60 -6.74
CA PRO A 96 -10.85 8.24 -7.14
C PRO A 96 -10.33 7.20 -6.13
N ALA A 97 -10.54 7.42 -4.83
CA ALA A 97 -10.04 6.60 -3.73
C ALA A 97 -10.51 5.15 -3.89
N ALA A 98 -9.56 4.26 -4.16
CA ALA A 98 -9.81 2.84 -4.21
C ALA A 98 -10.09 2.30 -2.79
N LEU A 99 -10.67 1.10 -2.73
CA LEU A 99 -10.81 0.39 -1.45
C LEU A 99 -9.43 0.18 -0.78
N ALA A 100 -8.37 0.00 -1.57
CA ALA A 100 -6.99 -0.09 -1.11
C ALA A 100 -6.56 1.15 -0.33
N ASP A 101 -6.81 2.35 -0.86
CA ASP A 101 -6.44 3.62 -0.20
C ASP A 101 -7.17 3.78 1.14
N ALA A 102 -8.48 3.54 1.15
CA ALA A 102 -9.28 3.63 2.37
C ALA A 102 -8.82 2.60 3.43
N CYS A 103 -8.39 1.41 2.99
CA CYS A 103 -7.79 0.41 3.86
C CYS A 103 -6.43 0.86 4.40
N LEU A 104 -5.55 1.44 3.58
CA LEU A 104 -4.25 1.96 4.02
C LEU A 104 -4.38 3.15 4.99
N ILE A 105 -5.35 4.03 4.77
CA ILE A 105 -5.73 5.08 5.73
C ILE A 105 -6.13 4.45 7.06
N ARG A 106 -6.91 3.35 7.03
CA ARG A 106 -7.28 2.63 8.24
C ARG A 106 -6.07 1.94 8.89
N CYS A 107 -5.14 1.37 8.12
CA CYS A 107 -3.90 0.78 8.61
C CYS A 107 -3.05 1.82 9.37
N ALA A 108 -2.92 3.03 8.83
CA ALA A 108 -2.23 4.13 9.51
C ALA A 108 -2.91 4.45 10.85
N GLU A 109 -4.24 4.54 10.90
CA GLU A 109 -5.01 4.80 12.13
C GLU A 109 -4.74 3.77 13.23
N ILE A 110 -4.81 2.48 12.90
CA ILE A 110 -4.72 1.40 13.90
C ILE A 110 -3.29 1.16 14.40
N HIS A 111 -2.28 1.63 13.66
CA HIS A 111 -0.87 1.40 13.98
C HIS A 111 -0.08 2.68 14.31
N ASP A 112 -0.73 3.84 14.31
CA ASP A 112 -0.10 5.16 14.47
C ASP A 112 1.12 5.35 13.54
N GLU A 113 0.98 4.91 12.29
CA GLU A 113 2.07 4.88 11.31
C GLU A 113 1.78 5.83 10.14
N PRO A 114 2.45 6.99 10.07
CA PRO A 114 2.26 7.95 8.98
C PRO A 114 3.02 7.60 7.70
N ARG A 115 4.05 6.74 7.77
CA ARG A 115 4.96 6.53 6.64
C ARG A 115 4.34 5.59 5.63
N ILE A 116 4.41 5.96 4.36
CA ILE A 116 3.86 5.16 3.26
C ILE A 116 4.78 5.14 2.05
N LEU A 117 5.00 3.94 1.53
CA LEU A 117 5.57 3.70 0.21
C LEU A 117 4.43 3.72 -0.78
N THR A 118 4.29 4.81 -1.51
CA THR A 118 3.29 4.97 -2.59
C THR A 118 3.84 5.86 -3.69
N PHE A 119 3.33 5.66 -4.91
CA PHE A 119 3.54 6.56 -6.04
C PHE A 119 2.28 7.38 -6.37
N ASP A 120 1.20 7.20 -5.61
CA ASP A 120 -0.04 7.96 -5.73
C ASP A 120 0.07 9.28 -4.96
N GLU A 121 -0.08 10.39 -5.67
CA GLU A 121 0.00 11.74 -5.10
C GLU A 121 -1.25 12.10 -4.25
N ASP A 122 -2.35 11.36 -4.38
CA ASP A 122 -3.56 11.60 -3.57
C ASP A 122 -3.31 11.38 -2.07
N PHE A 123 -2.29 10.60 -1.70
CA PHE A 123 -1.82 10.49 -0.31
C PHE A 123 -1.27 11.80 0.28
N GLN A 124 -0.96 12.81 -0.54
CA GLN A 124 -0.70 14.17 -0.07
C GLN A 124 -1.96 14.87 0.45
N VAL A 125 -3.14 14.46 -0.04
CA VAL A 125 -4.45 15.00 0.32
C VAL A 125 -5.12 14.18 1.43
N TYR A 126 -4.97 12.85 1.40
CA TYR A 126 -5.53 11.97 2.43
C TYR A 126 -5.02 12.28 3.84
N ARG A 127 -5.87 11.98 4.84
CA ARG A 127 -5.59 12.20 6.27
C ARG A 127 -5.98 10.97 7.07
N TRP A 128 -5.06 10.49 7.90
CA TRP A 128 -5.18 9.21 8.61
C TRP A 128 -5.43 9.34 10.11
N SER A 129 -5.60 10.53 10.67
CA SER A 129 -6.07 10.66 12.06
C SER A 129 -6.66 12.04 12.23
N GLY A 130 -7.84 12.23 11.61
CA GLY A 130 -8.47 13.53 11.43
C GLY A 130 -7.73 14.44 10.45
N ARG A 131 -6.66 15.10 10.90
CA ARG A 131 -5.89 16.11 10.14
C ARG A 131 -4.41 15.77 9.94
N LYS A 132 -3.92 14.64 10.48
CA LYS A 132 -2.54 14.19 10.27
C LYS A 132 -2.29 13.85 8.79
N ARG A 133 -1.14 14.25 8.26
CA ARG A 133 -0.69 13.94 6.90
C ARG A 133 0.12 12.64 6.90
N PHE A 134 0.18 11.99 5.75
CA PHE A 134 1.15 10.93 5.50
C PHE A 134 2.55 11.50 5.29
N GLU A 135 3.54 10.70 5.65
CA GLU A 135 4.94 10.88 5.26
C GLU A 135 5.21 9.96 4.06
N MET A 136 5.21 10.53 2.86
CA MET A 136 5.47 9.75 1.64
C MET A 136 6.96 9.44 1.54
N LEU A 137 7.27 8.15 1.42
CA LEU A 137 8.62 7.65 1.25
C LEU A 137 8.92 7.54 -0.26
N HIS A 138 10.04 8.13 -0.67
CA HIS A 138 10.51 8.16 -2.06
C HIS A 138 11.91 7.59 -2.22
#